data_AF-A0AA86GFK1-F1
#
_entry.id   AF-A0AA86GFK1-F1
#
_cell.length_a   1.000
_cell.length_b   1.000
_cell.length_c   1.000
_cell.angle_alpha   90.00
_cell.angle_beta   90.00
_cell.angle_gamma   90.00
#
_symmetry.space_group_name_H-M   'P 1'
#
loop_
_entity.id
_entity.type
_entity.pdbx_description
1 polymer ?
#
loop_
_entity_poly.entity_id
_entity_poly.type
_entity_poly.pdbx_seq_one_letter_code
_entity_poly.pdbx_strand_id
1 'polypeptide(L)'
;MGQAPCDLCWFQRAFMFPLAIILGIAAFKSDRAVVPYGLALAAGGGLIALYHSLLYVGVIPAPIVPCTGGPSCSGESMAIGGVPLPLLSLAAFASILTLLLTFQRRLKS
;
A
#
# COMPACT_ATOMS: atom_id res chain seq x y z
N MET A 1 -20.09 -7.36 5.26
CA MET A 1 -18.89 -6.53 5.03
C MET A 1 -18.15 -6.28 6.35
N GLY A 2 -17.60 -7.35 6.95
CA GLY A 2 -17.01 -7.30 8.30
C GLY A 2 -15.92 -8.35 8.52
N GLN A 3 -15.14 -8.66 7.49
CA GLN A 3 -13.95 -9.49 7.69
C GLN A 3 -12.86 -8.63 8.31
N ALA A 4 -12.27 -9.13 9.40
CA ALA A 4 -11.06 -8.54 9.95
C ALA A 4 -9.97 -8.49 8.85
N PRO A 5 -9.18 -7.42 8.75
CA PRO A 5 -8.04 -7.40 7.86
C PRO A 5 -7.02 -8.44 8.33
N CYS A 6 -6.27 -9.02 7.39
CA CYS A 6 -5.06 -9.76 7.75
C CYS A 6 -3.95 -8.81 8.20
N ASP A 7 -2.91 -9.35 8.83
CA ASP A 7 -1.81 -8.56 9.36
C ASP A 7 -1.11 -7.72 8.29
N LEU A 8 -0.88 -8.28 7.10
CA LEU A 8 -0.27 -7.52 5.99
C LEU A 8 -1.16 -6.37 5.52
N CYS A 9 -2.47 -6.56 5.45
CA CYS A 9 -3.42 -5.48 5.14
C CYS A 9 -3.43 -4.40 6.23
N TRP A 10 -3.27 -4.79 7.50
CA TRP A 10 -3.13 -3.83 8.59
C TRP A 10 -1.91 -2.94 8.37
N PHE A 11 -0.75 -3.53 8.06
CA PHE A 11 0.46 -2.76 7.79
C PHE A 11 0.28 -1.83 6.60
N GLN A 12 -0.33 -2.29 5.50
CA GLN A 12 -0.62 -1.42 4.35
C GLN A 12 -1.47 -0.20 4.74
N ARG A 13 -2.49 -0.37 5.60
CA ARG A 13 -3.31 0.75 6.12
C ARG A 13 -2.51 1.74 6.95
N ALA A 14 -1.58 1.26 7.77
CA ALA A 14 -0.71 2.11 8.58
C ALA A 14 0.15 3.06 7.73
N PHE A 15 0.55 2.66 6.52
CA PHE A 15 1.23 3.54 5.57
C PHE A 15 0.26 4.41 4.75
N MET A 16 -0.90 3.86 4.37
CA MET A 16 -1.85 4.53 3.48
C MET A 16 -2.61 5.68 4.15
N PHE A 17 -3.08 5.51 5.39
CA PHE A 17 -3.91 6.53 6.05
C PHE A 17 -3.16 7.83 6.36
N PRO A 18 -1.93 7.82 6.93
CA PRO A 18 -1.17 9.05 7.13
C PRO A 18 -0.81 9.72 5.80
N LEU A 19 -0.49 8.93 4.77
CA LEU A 19 -0.15 9.42 3.45
C LEU A 19 -1.30 10.23 2.83
N ALA A 20 -2.55 9.75 2.95
CA ALA A 20 -3.72 10.47 2.45
C ALA A 20 -3.90 11.85 3.11
N ILE A 21 -3.72 11.93 4.44
CA ILE A 21 -3.86 13.17 5.19
C ILE A 21 -2.75 14.16 4.81
N ILE A 22 -1.49 13.70 4.81
CA ILE A 22 -0.32 14.53 4.54
C ILE A 22 -0.35 15.09 3.11
N LEU A 23 -0.66 14.25 2.12
CA LEU A 23 -0.79 14.70 0.72
C LEU A 23 -1.98 15.63 0.52
N GLY A 24 -3.11 15.38 1.20
CA GLY A 24 -4.28 16.26 1.14
C GLY A 24 -3.99 17.67 1.66
N ILE A 25 -3.33 17.77 2.83
CA ILE A 25 -2.93 19.06 3.40
C ILE A 25 -1.91 19.77 2.50
N ALA A 26 -0.92 19.04 1.99
CA ALA A 26 0.10 19.62 1.13
C ALA A 26 -0.48 20.11 -0.20
N ALA A 27 -1.44 19.39 -0.79
CA ALA A 27 -2.16 19.84 -1.97
C ALA A 27 -2.94 21.13 -1.71
N PHE A 28 -3.63 21.24 -0.56
CA PHE A 28 -4.36 22.45 -0.17
C PHE A 28 -3.44 23.66 0.06
N LYS A 29 -2.27 23.43 0.69
CA LYS A 29 -1.29 24.50 0.99
C LYS A 29 -0.29 24.75 -0.14
N SER A 30 -0.33 23.97 -1.22
CA SER A 30 0.71 23.93 -2.25
C SER A 30 2.13 23.73 -1.67
N ASP A 31 2.23 22.91 -0.63
CA ASP A 31 3.49 22.68 0.11
C ASP A 31 4.36 21.64 -0.60
N ARG A 32 5.54 22.09 -1.07
CA ARG A 32 6.52 21.26 -1.78
C ARG A 32 7.42 20.46 -0.84
N ALA A 33 7.50 20.82 0.43
CA ALA A 33 8.32 20.12 1.42
C ALA A 33 7.76 18.72 1.76
N VAL A 34 6.53 18.40 1.32
CA VAL A 34 5.89 17.11 1.54
C VAL A 34 6.55 15.94 0.80
N VAL A 35 7.23 16.22 -0.31
CA VAL A 35 7.74 15.21 -1.24
C VAL A 35 8.57 14.10 -0.58
N PRO A 36 9.61 14.38 0.23
CA PRO A 36 10.39 13.33 0.90
C PRO A 36 9.55 12.44 1.82
N TYR A 37 8.62 13.03 2.59
CA TYR A 37 7.74 12.28 3.49
C TYR A 37 6.77 11.39 2.72
N GLY A 38 6.17 11.93 1.67
CA GLY A 38 5.27 11.18 0.78
C GLY A 38 5.99 10.01 0.10
N LEU A 39 7.22 10.23 -0.40
CA LEU A 39 8.03 9.18 -1.02
C LEU A 39 8.40 8.09 -0.02
N ALA A 40 8.82 8.43 1.19
CA ALA A 40 9.18 7.45 2.22
C ALA A 40 7.98 6.57 2.60
N LEU A 41 6.82 7.18 2.86
CA LEU A 41 5.59 6.46 3.20
C LEU A 41 5.07 5.62 2.02
N ALA A 42 5.06 6.17 0.81
CA ALA A 42 4.60 5.45 -0.38
C ALA A 42 5.53 4.28 -0.73
N ALA A 43 6.85 4.45 -0.60
CA ALA A 43 7.82 3.37 -0.81
C ALA A 43 7.66 2.26 0.26
N GLY A 44 7.54 2.63 1.54
CA GLY A 44 7.33 1.66 2.62
C GLY A 44 6.05 0.85 2.43
N GLY A 45 4.92 1.53 2.19
CA GLY A 45 3.65 0.85 1.90
C GLY A 45 3.69 0.02 0.61
N GLY A 46 4.36 0.53 -0.43
CA GLY A 46 4.54 -0.15 -1.71
C GLY A 46 5.35 -1.44 -1.61
N LEU A 47 6.42 -1.47 -0.80
CA LEU A 47 7.22 -2.69 -0.56
C LEU A 47 6.38 -3.78 0.13
N ILE A 48 5.56 -3.39 1.11
CA ILE A 48 4.67 -4.33 1.80
C ILE A 48 3.57 -4.82 0.86
N ALA A 49 3.03 -3.94 0.01
CA ALA A 49 2.04 -4.32 -1.00
C ALA A 49 2.62 -5.26 -2.07
N LEU A 50 3.88 -5.06 -2.46
CA LEU A 50 4.59 -5.92 -3.38
C LEU A 50 4.79 -7.31 -2.78
N TYR A 51 5.30 -7.38 -1.54
CA TYR A 51 5.45 -8.63 -0.81
C TYR A 51 4.12 -9.38 -0.67
N HIS A 52 3.04 -8.67 -0.32
CA HIS A 52 1.71 -9.25 -0.21
C HIS A 52 1.19 -9.78 -1.55
N SER A 53 1.42 -9.05 -2.64
CA SER A 53 1.03 -9.49 -3.98
C SER A 53 1.79 -10.75 -4.40
N LEU A 54 3.10 -10.82 -4.13
CA LEU A 54 3.96 -11.97 -4.39
C LEU A 54 3.54 -13.22 -3.60
N LEU A 55 3.16 -13.03 -2.33
CA LEU A 55 2.59 -14.09 -1.50
C LEU A 55 1.25 -14.59 -2.07
N TYR A 56 0.38 -13.66 -2.48
CA TYR A 56 -0.94 -14.01 -3.02
C TYR A 56 -0.85 -14.82 -4.31
N VAL A 57 0.08 -14.47 -5.21
CA VAL A 57 0.29 -15.23 -6.47
C VAL A 57 1.11 -16.51 -6.29
N GLY A 58 1.57 -16.82 -5.07
CA GLY A 58 2.32 -18.04 -4.77
C GLY A 58 3.79 -18.03 -5.22
N VAL A 59 4.34 -16.87 -5.59
CA VAL A 59 5.78 -16.74 -5.91
C VAL A 59 6.63 -16.89 -4.64
N ILE A 60 6.10 -16.41 -3.51
CA ILE A 60 6.72 -16.59 -2.19
C ILE A 60 5.87 -17.58 -1.40
N PRO A 61 6.47 -18.59 -0.75
CA PRO A 61 5.71 -19.54 0.06
C PRO A 61 5.08 -18.82 1.26
N ALA A 62 3.79 -19.08 1.49
CA ALA A 62 3.10 -18.54 2.65
C ALA A 62 3.72 -19.11 3.95
N PRO A 63 4.03 -18.27 4.96
CA PRO A 63 4.50 -18.75 6.24
C PRO A 63 3.41 -19.58 6.92
N ILE A 64 3.83 -20.64 7.61
CA ILE A 64 2.94 -21.49 8.40
C ILE A 64 2.48 -20.67 9.60
N VAL A 65 1.20 -20.31 9.62
CA VAL A 65 0.57 -19.55 10.71
C VAL A 65 -0.37 -20.46 11.51
N PRO A 66 -0.54 -20.23 12.82
CA PRO A 66 -1.51 -20.98 13.62
C PRO A 66 -2.92 -20.81 13.06
N CYS A 67 -3.74 -21.86 13.09
CA CYS A 67 -5.13 -21.82 12.63
C CYS A 67 -6.00 -20.80 13.41
N THR A 68 -5.51 -20.31 14.56
CA THR A 68 -6.16 -19.29 15.39
C THR A 68 -5.65 -17.86 15.14
N GLY A 69 -4.66 -17.68 14.25
CA GLY A 69 -3.97 -16.41 13.99
C GLY A 69 -4.75 -15.37 13.19
N GLY A 70 -6.06 -15.51 13.05
CA GLY A 70 -6.90 -14.60 12.26
C GLY A 70 -6.99 -14.97 10.76
N PRO A 71 -7.49 -14.04 9.93
CA PRO A 71 -7.76 -14.30 8.51
C PRO A 71 -6.47 -14.39 7.68
N SER A 72 -6.41 -15.38 6.78
CA SER A 72 -5.24 -15.65 5.92
C SER A 72 -4.97 -14.53 4.91
N CYS A 73 -3.69 -14.10 4.79
CA CYS A 73 -3.23 -13.12 3.79
C CYS A 73 -3.26 -13.61 2.33
N SER A 74 -3.45 -14.89 2.10
CA SER A 74 -3.46 -15.48 0.75
C SER A 74 -4.76 -16.23 0.45
N GLY A 75 -5.82 -15.94 1.20
CA GLY A 75 -7.13 -16.58 1.02
C GLY A 75 -7.84 -16.11 -0.25
N GLU A 76 -8.61 -17.00 -0.87
CA GLU A 76 -9.39 -16.71 -2.09
C GLU A 76 -10.46 -15.61 -1.88
N SER A 77 -10.89 -15.40 -0.62
CA SER A 77 -11.84 -14.33 -0.27
C SER A 77 -11.27 -12.91 -0.37
N MET A 78 -9.99 -12.75 -0.75
CA MET A 78 -9.31 -11.46 -0.87
C MET A 78 -9.36 -10.87 -2.30
N ALA A 79 -10.48 -11.04 -2.98
CA ALA A 79 -10.74 -10.41 -4.28
C ALA A 79 -12.05 -9.64 -4.27
N ILE A 80 -12.04 -8.45 -4.87
CA ILE A 80 -13.24 -7.66 -5.12
C ILE A 80 -13.39 -7.57 -6.64
N GLY A 81 -14.52 -8.06 -7.18
CA GLY A 81 -14.77 -8.06 -8.63
C GLY A 81 -13.73 -8.86 -9.43
N GLY A 82 -13.14 -9.91 -8.85
CA GLY A 82 -12.10 -10.73 -9.49
C GLY A 82 -10.68 -10.14 -9.44
N VAL A 83 -10.50 -8.94 -8.85
CA VAL A 83 -9.18 -8.34 -8.67
C VAL A 83 -8.70 -8.55 -7.24
N PRO A 84 -7.49 -9.09 -7.02
CA PRO A 84 -6.92 -9.24 -5.69
C PRO A 84 -6.73 -7.89 -4.99
N LEU A 85 -7.16 -7.80 -3.74
CA LEU A 85 -6.94 -6.63 -2.88
C LEU A 85 -5.46 -6.19 -2.79
N PRO A 86 -4.48 -7.10 -2.65
CA PRO A 86 -3.06 -6.74 -2.62
C PRO A 86 -2.58 -6.07 -3.91
N LEU A 87 -3.15 -6.47 -5.06
CA LEU A 87 -2.78 -5.90 -6.36
C LEU A 87 -3.31 -4.47 -6.50
N LEU A 88 -4.53 -4.21 -6.00
CA LEU A 88 -5.11 -2.87 -5.98
C LEU A 88 -4.31 -1.91 -5.09
N SER A 89 -3.88 -2.38 -3.91
CA SER A 89 -3.05 -1.54 -3.03
C SER A 89 -1.67 -1.27 -3.61
N LEU A 90 -1.06 -2.26 -4.27
CA LEU A 90 0.20 -2.09 -4.99
C LEU A 90 0.07 -1.04 -6.11
N ALA A 91 -1.00 -1.08 -6.89
CA ALA A 91 -1.28 -0.09 -7.93
C ALA A 91 -1.46 1.33 -7.34
N ALA A 92 -2.14 1.45 -6.20
CA ALA A 92 -2.30 2.73 -5.51
C ALA A 92 -0.96 3.31 -5.05
N PHE A 93 -0.12 2.54 -4.36
CA PHE A 93 1.21 3.02 -3.94
C PHE A 93 2.12 3.33 -5.12
N ALA A 94 2.09 2.51 -6.19
CA ALA A 94 2.88 2.75 -7.40
C ALA A 94 2.49 4.05 -8.12
N SER A 95 1.18 4.34 -8.20
CA SER A 95 0.69 5.58 -8.81
C SER A 95 1.10 6.80 -7.99
N ILE A 96 0.96 6.77 -6.66
CA ILE A 96 1.40 7.85 -5.76
C ILE A 96 2.91 8.08 -5.88
N LEU A 97 3.70 7.01 -5.88
CA LEU A 97 5.16 7.10 -6.02
C LEU A 97 5.54 7.74 -7.35
N THR A 98 4.91 7.33 -8.45
CA THR A 98 5.15 7.88 -9.78
C THR A 98 4.80 9.37 -9.85
N LEU A 99 3.64 9.76 -9.31
CA LEU A 99 3.22 11.16 -9.26
C LEU A 99 4.19 12.02 -8.43
N LEU A 100 4.61 11.56 -7.25
CA LEU A 100 5.57 12.27 -6.41
C LEU A 100 6.94 12.41 -7.09
N LEU A 101 7.43 11.37 -7.76
CA LEU A 101 8.69 11.42 -8.51
C LEU A 101 8.61 12.39 -9.70
N THR A 102 7.51 12.39 -10.46
CA THR A 102 7.32 13.35 -11.55
C THR A 102 7.25 14.79 -11.02
N PHE A 103 6.53 15.02 -9.93
CA PHE A 103 6.46 16.32 -9.28
C PHE A 103 7.83 16.79 -8.77
N GLN A 104 8.60 15.91 -8.13
CA GLN A 104 9.96 16.22 -7.68
C GLN A 104 10.89 16.61 -8.84
N ARG A 105 10.79 15.92 -9.98
CA ARG A 105 11.55 16.26 -11.19
C ARG A 105 11.18 17.63 -11.73
N ARG A 106 9.90 18.01 -11.69
CA ARG A 106 9.43 19.35 -12.09
C ARG A 106 9.92 20.45 -11.17
N LEU A 107 10.11 20.18 -9.88
CA LEU A 107 10.62 21.15 -8.91
C LEU A 107 12.13 21.41 -9.04
N LYS A 108 12.88 20.45 -9.58
CA LYS A 108 14.33 20.57 -9.78
C LYS A 108 14.72 21.16 -11.14
N SER A 109 13.75 21.28 -12.06
CA SER A 109 13.93 21.90 -13.38
C SER A 109 13.66 23.40 -13.29
#